data_AF-A0A7J9PWI9-F1
#
_entry.id   AF-A0A7J9PWI9-F1
#
_cell.length_a   1.000
_cell.length_b   1.000
_cell.length_c   1.000
_cell.angle_alpha   90.00
_cell.angle_beta   90.00
_cell.angle_gamma   90.00
#
_symmetry.space_group_name_H-M   'P 1'
#
loop_
_entity.id
_entity.type
_entity.pdbx_description
1 polymer ?
#
loop_
_entity_poly.entity_id
_entity_poly.type
_entity_poly.pdbx_seq_one_letter_code
_entity_poly.pdbx_strand_id
1 'polypeptide(L)' 'MIAKGTIHLILAPFLLGIICLLLFPHIKPMIFLSFIFFIITVFFLFFFRDPEREIGGGIVAPADGKIMMIEENDSIKVS' A
#
# COMPACT_ATOMS: atom_id res chain seq x y z
N MET A 1 -0.82 -6.50 9.11
CA MET A 1 -2.14 -6.61 8.43
C MET A 1 -2.05 -5.87 7.09
N ILE A 2 -2.96 -6.05 6.12
CA ILE A 2 -2.95 -5.20 4.89
C ILE A 2 -3.66 -3.89 5.20
N ALA A 3 -3.14 -2.77 4.69
CA ALA A 3 -3.76 -1.45 4.85
C ALA A 3 -5.24 -1.49 4.41
N LYS A 4 -6.13 -0.97 5.26
CA LYS A 4 -7.57 -0.95 4.94
C LYS A 4 -7.79 -0.11 3.68
N GLY A 5 -8.57 -0.65 2.75
CA GLY A 5 -8.89 0.03 1.50
C GLY A 5 -7.92 -0.23 0.34
N THR A 6 -6.75 -0.85 0.53
CA THR A 6 -5.82 -1.14 -0.60
C THR A 6 -6.03 -2.52 -1.24
N ILE A 7 -6.99 -3.31 -0.74
CA ILE A 7 -7.22 -4.68 -1.22
C ILE A 7 -7.55 -4.75 -2.71
N HIS A 8 -8.24 -3.76 -3.25
CA HIS A 8 -8.57 -3.69 -4.68
C HIS A 8 -7.32 -3.49 -5.55
N LEU A 9 -6.32 -2.74 -5.06
CA LEU A 9 -5.04 -2.54 -5.75
C LEU A 9 -4.24 -3.84 -5.82
N ILE A 10 -4.40 -4.75 -4.85
CA ILE A 10 -3.74 -6.06 -4.83
C ILE A 10 -4.52 -7.08 -5.67
N LEU A 11 -5.85 -7.09 -5.55
CA LEU A 11 -6.71 -8.02 -6.27
C LEU A 11 -6.71 -7.79 -7.77
N ALA A 12 -6.66 -6.54 -8.23
CA ALA A 12 -6.66 -6.21 -9.66
C ALA A 12 -5.50 -6.86 -10.44
N PRO A 13 -4.21 -6.66 -10.09
CA PRO A 13 -3.10 -7.32 -10.77
C PRO A 13 -3.11 -8.83 -10.54
N PHE A 14 -3.55 -9.30 -9.38
CA PHE A 14 -3.66 -10.74 -9.12
C PHE A 14 -4.64 -11.43 -10.09
N LEU A 15 -5.84 -10.88 -10.24
CA LEU A 15 -6.86 -11.40 -11.16
C LEU A 15 -6.39 -11.30 -12.61
N LEU A 16 -5.76 -10.18 -12.98
CA LEU A 16 -5.24 -10.00 -14.33
C LEU A 16 -4.10 -11.00 -14.64
N GLY A 17 -3.25 -11.31 -13.66
CA GLY A 17 -2.24 -12.36 -13.73
C GLY A 17 -2.84 -13.74 -13.96
N ILE A 18 -3.94 -14.08 -13.28
CA ILE A 18 -4.70 -15.32 -13.49
C ILE A 18 -5.31 -15.36 -14.90
N ILE A 19 -5.94 -14.27 -15.35
CA ILE A 19 -6.53 -14.20 -16.70
C ILE A 19 -5.45 -14.42 -17.76
N CYS A 20 -4.31 -13.75 -17.66
CA CYS A 20 -3.18 -13.98 -18.57
C CYS A 20 -2.66 -15.42 -18.52
N LEU A 21 -2.61 -16.04 -17.34
CA LEU A 21 -2.21 -17.43 -17.19
C LEU A 21 -3.18 -18.39 -17.87
N LEU A 22 -4.49 -18.14 -17.78
CA LEU A 22 -5.51 -18.95 -18.44
C LEU A 22 -5.48 -18.79 -19.97
N LEU A 23 -5.05 -17.63 -20.48
CA LEU A 23 -4.92 -17.36 -21.91
C LEU A 23 -3.62 -17.92 -22.52
N PHE A 24 -2.63 -18.31 -21.71
CA PHE A 24 -1.34 -18.84 -22.17
C PHE A 24 -1.43 -19.98 -23.20
N PRO A 25 -2.32 -20.99 -23.05
CA PRO A 25 -2.42 -22.08 -24.04
C PRO A 25 -2.81 -21.60 -25.44
N HIS A 26 -3.52 -20.47 -25.54
CA HIS A 26 -3.93 -19.87 -26.79
C HIS A 26 -2.93 -18.81 -27.28
N ILE A 27 -2.29 -18.10 -26.37
CA ILE A 27 -1.37 -16.98 -26.66
C ILE A 27 -0.11 -17.14 -25.79
N LYS A 28 0.88 -17.85 -26.32
CA LYS A 28 2.15 -18.15 -25.61
C LYS A 28 2.81 -16.96 -24.90
N PRO A 29 2.89 -15.73 -25.46
CA PRO A 29 3.53 -14.62 -24.76
C PRO A 29 2.78 -14.14 -23.51
N MET A 30 1.52 -14.56 -23.28
CA MET A 30 0.78 -14.22 -22.06
C MET A 30 1.43 -14.75 -20.78
N ILE A 31 2.30 -15.76 -20.86
CA ILE A 31 3.03 -16.25 -19.68
C ILE A 31 3.95 -15.20 -19.08
N PHE A 32 4.64 -14.42 -19.92
CA PHE A 32 5.51 -13.33 -19.46
C PHE A 32 4.69 -12.23 -18.79
N LEU A 33 3.54 -11.90 -19.37
CA LEU A 33 2.66 -10.88 -18.84
C LEU A 33 2.03 -11.31 -17.49
N SER A 34 1.64 -12.59 -17.39
CA SER A 34 1.17 -13.18 -16.13
C SER A 34 2.23 -13.08 -15.03
N PHE A 35 3.49 -13.40 -15.36
CA PHE A 35 4.61 -13.29 -14.42
C PHE A 35 4.82 -11.85 -13.94
N ILE A 36 4.75 -10.85 -14.83
CA ILE A 36 4.83 -9.43 -14.47
C ILE A 36 3.72 -9.06 -13.48
N PHE A 37 2.48 -9.47 -13.73
CA PHE A 37 1.37 -9.18 -12.82
C PHE A 37 1.51 -9.83 -11.45
N PHE A 38 2.07 -11.04 -11.37
CA PHE A 38 2.36 -11.65 -10.08
C PHE A 38 3.51 -10.95 -9.34
N ILE A 39 4.55 -10.48 -10.04
CA ILE A 39 5.59 -9.64 -9.41
C ILE A 39 4.98 -8.37 -8.83
N ILE A 40 4.13 -7.68 -9.59
CA ILE A 40 3.43 -6.47 -9.12
C ILE A 40 2.57 -6.79 -7.90
N THR A 41 1.87 -7.92 -7.90
CA THR A 41 1.06 -8.38 -6.77
C THR A 41 1.92 -8.57 -5.51
N VAL A 42 3.07 -9.25 -5.64
CA VAL A 42 4.02 -9.44 -4.53
C VAL A 42 4.58 -8.11 -4.04
N PHE A 43 4.94 -7.21 -4.95
CA PHE A 43 5.38 -5.86 -4.61
C PHE A 43 4.32 -5.09 -3.81
N PHE A 44 3.05 -5.14 -4.23
CA PHE A 44 1.95 -4.49 -3.51
C PHE A 44 1.65 -5.14 -2.16
N LEU A 45 1.75 -6.47 -2.05
CA LEU A 45 1.64 -7.15 -0.76
C LEU A 45 2.73 -6.68 0.22
N PHE A 46 3.95 -6.43 -0.27
CA PHE A 46 5.03 -5.90 0.55
C PHE A 46 4.83 -4.41 0.89
N PHE A 47 4.48 -3.59 -0.10
CA PHE A 47 4.37 -2.13 0.06
C PHE A 47 3.15 -1.70 0.88
N PHE A 48 1.98 -2.31 0.66
CA PHE A 48 0.74 -1.98 1.37
C PHE A 48 0.52 -2.80 2.64
N ARG A 49 1.52 -3.60 3.03
CA ARG A 49 1.52 -4.22 4.35
C ARG A 49 1.65 -3.11 5.39
N ASP A 50 0.73 -3.11 6.33
CA ASP A 50 0.87 -2.34 7.56
C ASP A 50 1.82 -3.09 8.51
N PRO A 51 3.04 -2.56 8.79
CA PRO A 51 3.92 -3.14 9.80
C PRO A 51 3.29 -2.99 11.18
N GLU A 52 3.59 -3.91 12.08
CA GLU A 52 3.26 -3.71 13.50
C GLU A 52 4.09 -2.52 14.01
N ARG A 53 3.42 -1.53 14.61
CA ARG A 53 4.05 -0.33 15.16
C ARG A 53 3.75 -0.28 16.64
N GLU A 54 4.78 -0.12 17.47
CA GLU A 54 4.61 0.26 18.86
C GLU A 54 4.47 1.77 18.97
N ILE A 55 3.37 2.25 19.54
CA ILE A 55 3.12 3.67 19.76
C ILE A 55 3.47 3.96 21.22
N GLY A 56 4.43 4.87 21.45
CA GLY A 56 4.76 5.36 22.79
C GLY A 56 3.65 6.25 23.36
N GLY A 57 3.59 6.40 24.69
CA GLY A 57 2.63 7.30 25.34
C GLY A 57 2.92 8.78 25.05
N GLY A 58 1.86 9.61 25.00
CA GLY A 58 1.95 11.06 24.75
C GLY A 58 1.61 11.46 23.31
N ILE A 59 2.06 12.65 22.90
CA ILE A 59 1.89 13.16 21.54
C ILE A 59 3.04 12.61 20.68
N VAL A 60 2.69 11.84 19.65
CA VAL A 60 3.65 11.26 18.70
C VAL A 60 3.58 11.97 17.35
N ALA A 61 4.70 11.99 16.62
CA ALA A 61 4.71 12.50 15.26
C ALA A 61 3.86 11.59 14.35
N PRO A 62 3.00 12.15 13.49
CA PRO A 62 2.17 11.36 12.58
C PRO A 62 2.96 10.76 11.41
N ALA A 63 4.12 11.33 11.08
CA ALA A 63 4.97 10.90 9.98
C ALA A 63 6.44 11.25 10.24
N ASP A 64 7.34 10.51 9.59
CA ASP A 64 8.76 10.86 9.55
C ASP A 64 8.95 12.03 8.58
N GLY A 65 9.38 13.18 9.11
CA GLY A 65 9.53 14.38 8.33
C GLY A 65 10.27 15.47 9.10
N LYS A 66 10.60 16.56 8.41
CA LYS A 66 11.16 17.75 9.05
C LYS A 66 10.04 18.69 9.44
N ILE A 67 10.07 19.20 10.67
CA ILE A 67 9.18 20.28 11.10
C ILE A 67 9.54 21.53 10.29
N MET A 68 8.59 21.98 9.46
CA MET A 68 8.76 23.16 8.60
C MET A 68 8.31 24.44 9.32
N MET A 69 7.28 24.36 10.15
CA MET A 69 6.68 25.49 10.85
C MET A 69 5.91 24.99 12.07
N ILE A 70 5.88 25.80 13.12
CA ILE A 70 4.98 25.63 14.26
C ILE A 70 4.25 26.96 14.40
N GLU A 71 2.93 26.94 14.33
CA GLU A 71 2.06 28.11 14.51
C GLU A 71 1.38 28.04 15.88
N GLU A 72 1.48 29.12 16.64
CA GLU A 72 0.71 29.30 17.87
C GLU A 72 -0.64 29.95 17.50
N ASN A 73 -1.74 29.29 17.86
CA ASN A 73 -3.09 29.77 17.56
C ASN A 73 -3.74 30.26 18.86
N ASP A 74 -3.77 31.58 19.07
CA ASP A 74 -4.37 32.24 20.25
C ASP A 74 -5.91 32.09 20.34
N SER A 75 -6.53 31.33 19.43
CA SER A 75 -7.98 31.12 19.39
C SER A 75 -8.51 30.22 20.52
N ILE A 76 -7.64 29.55 21.28
CA ILE A 76 -8.02 28.78 22.46
C ILE A 76 -7.57 29.54 23.71
N LYS A 77 -8.44 30.43 24.21
CA LYS A 77 -8.32 30.96 25.57
C LYS A 77 -8.53 29.81 26.55
N VAL A 78 -7.44 29.24 27.05
CA VAL A 78 -7.49 28.32 28.19
C VAL A 78 -7.82 29.17 29.41
N SER A 79 -9.09 29.15 29.82
CA SER A 79 -9.59 29.78 31.05
C SER A 79 -9.23 28.97 32.28
#